data_AF-A0A538TTC0-F1
#
_entry.id   AF-A0A538TTC0-F1
#
_cell.length_a   1.000
_cell.length_b   1.000
_cell.length_c   1.000
_cell.angle_alpha   90.00
_cell.angle_beta   90.00
_cell.angle_gamma   90.00
#
_symmetry.space_group_name_H-M   'P 1'
#
loop_
_entity.id
_entity.type
_entity.pdbx_description
1 polymer ?
#
loop_
_entity_poly.entity_id
_entity_poly.type
_entity_poly.pdbx_seq_one_letter_code
_entity_poly.pdbx_strand_id
1 'polypeptide(L)' 'MTASRETKAAPAWSSVLVRTLQIALVAFVALVAKEWSDTRETDFGATAIDAAWVAGATFLFYAALKAIEPKPRD' A
#
# COMPACT_ATOMS: atom_id res chain seq x y z
N MET A 1 -36.14 7.79 14.07
CA MET A 1 -35.68 7.44 12.71
C MET A 1 -34.16 7.59 12.66
N THR A 2 -33.45 6.55 13.08
CA THR A 2 -31.98 6.47 12.99
C THR A 2 -31.62 5.99 11.59
N ALA A 3 -31.19 6.90 10.73
CA ALA A 3 -30.63 6.55 9.44
C ALA A 3 -29.39 5.68 9.67
N SER A 4 -29.54 4.38 9.50
CA SER A 4 -28.42 3.45 9.39
C SER A 4 -27.59 3.95 8.20
N ARG A 5 -26.46 4.62 8.49
CA ARG A 5 -25.47 4.91 7.45
C ARG A 5 -24.95 3.55 7.03
N GLU A 6 -25.51 3.02 5.96
CA GLU A 6 -24.89 1.96 5.19
C GLU A 6 -23.54 2.50 4.73
N THR A 7 -22.50 2.27 5.51
CA THR A 7 -21.14 2.28 5.01
C THR A 7 -21.10 1.16 3.99
N LYS A 8 -21.38 1.48 2.72
CA LYS A 8 -21.08 0.60 1.59
C LYS A 8 -19.64 0.14 1.80
N ALA A 9 -19.48 -1.08 2.29
CA ALA A 9 -18.18 -1.66 2.54
C ALA A 9 -17.44 -1.59 1.21
N ALA A 10 -16.39 -0.77 1.17
CA ALA A 10 -15.63 -0.59 -0.06
C ALA A 10 -15.18 -1.99 -0.51
N PRO A 11 -15.31 -2.34 -1.80
CA PRO A 11 -15.07 -3.70 -2.26
C PRO A 11 -13.71 -4.18 -1.75
N ALA A 12 -13.58 -5.41 -1.26
CA ALA A 12 -12.39 -5.88 -0.53
C ALA A 12 -11.04 -5.65 -1.26
N TRP A 13 -11.06 -5.38 -2.57
CA TRP A 13 -9.90 -4.97 -3.36
C TRP A 13 -9.49 -3.51 -3.18
N SER A 14 -10.43 -2.59 -2.96
CA SER A 14 -10.17 -1.19 -2.64
C SER A 14 -9.36 -1.05 -1.34
N SER A 15 -9.64 -1.88 -0.34
CA SER A 15 -8.87 -1.91 0.92
C SER A 15 -7.41 -2.32 0.67
N VAL A 16 -7.17 -3.31 -0.20
CA VAL A 16 -5.83 -3.76 -0.59
C VAL A 16 -5.07 -2.66 -1.33
N LEU A 17 -5.72 -1.98 -2.28
CA LEU A 17 -5.13 -0.87 -3.03
C LEU A 17 -4.77 0.31 -2.13
N VAL A 18 -5.67 0.70 -1.22
CA VAL A 18 -5.42 1.79 -0.26
C VAL A 18 -4.25 1.44 0.67
N ARG A 19 -4.21 0.21 1.20
CA ARG A 19 -3.09 -0.25 2.04
C ARG A 19 -1.77 -0.26 1.27
N THR A 20 -1.79 -0.69 0.01
CA THR A 20 -0.61 -0.68 -0.86
C THR A 20 -0.09 0.74 -1.08
N LEU A 21 -0.98 1.68 -1.40
CA LEU A 21 -0.62 3.10 -1.59
C LEU A 21 -0.09 3.74 -0.29
N GLN A 22 -0.66 3.41 0.86
CA GLN A 22 -0.16 3.88 2.16
C GLN A 22 1.26 3.37 2.43
N ILE A 23 1.52 2.08 2.15
CA ILE A 23 2.84 1.49 2.34
C ILE A 23 3.86 2.09 1.36
N ALA A 24 3.46 2.35 0.11
CA ALA A 24 4.28 3.05 -0.88
C ALA A 24 4.70 4.43 -0.37
N LEU A 25 3.75 5.21 0.15
CA LEU A 25 4.00 6.55 0.67
C LEU A 25 4.95 6.52 1.88
N VAL A 26 4.72 5.59 2.82
CA VAL A 26 5.58 5.44 4.00
C VAL A 26 7.00 5.04 3.60
N ALA A 27 7.15 4.10 2.66
CA ALA A 27 8.44 3.68 2.14
C ALA A 27 9.18 4.84 1.45
N PHE A 28 8.47 5.63 0.62
CA PHE A 28 9.02 6.82 -0.02
C PHE A 28 9.55 7.82 1.02
N VAL A 29 8.76 8.16 2.03
CA VAL A 29 9.17 9.12 3.07
C VAL A 29 10.37 8.59 3.87
N ALA A 30 10.38 7.29 4.20
CA ALA A 30 11.49 6.68 4.94
C ALA A 30 12.81 6.68 4.13
N LEU A 31 12.74 6.40 2.83
CA LEU A 31 13.89 6.42 1.93
C LEU A 31 14.40 7.83 1.71
N VAL A 32 13.52 8.82 1.52
CA VAL A 32 13.91 10.24 1.43
C VAL A 32 14.61 10.69 2.71
N ALA A 33 14.07 10.32 3.87
CA ALA A 33 14.69 10.66 5.16
C ALA A 33 16.05 10.01 5.34
N LYS A 34 16.21 8.75 4.89
CA LYS A 34 17.47 8.02 4.90
C LYS A 34 18.50 8.68 3.98
N GLU A 35 18.15 8.97 2.73
CA GLU A 35 19.06 9.65 1.80
C GLU A 35 19.49 11.01 2.33
N TRP A 36 18.55 11.82 2.80
CA TRP A 36 18.88 13.12 3.38
C TRP A 36 19.82 13.01 4.60
N SER A 37 19.68 11.97 5.42
CA SER A 37 20.58 11.67 6.51
C SER A 37 21.97 11.21 6.05
N ASP A 38 22.05 10.39 5.00
CA ASP A 38 23.28 9.72 4.57
C ASP A 38 24.16 10.64 3.69
N THR A 39 23.57 11.41 2.78
CA THR A 39 24.31 12.19 1.77
C THR A 39 24.09 13.70 1.88
N ARG A 40 23.10 14.17 2.66
CA ARG A 40 22.57 15.55 2.63
C ARG A 40 22.06 16.00 1.26
N GLU A 41 21.94 15.09 0.31
CA GLU A 41 21.33 15.28 -1.00
C GLU A 41 20.15 14.30 -1.12
N THR A 42 19.08 14.73 -1.78
CA THR A 42 17.91 13.87 -1.97
C THR A 42 17.75 13.55 -3.44
N ASP A 43 17.91 12.28 -3.81
CA ASP A 43 17.58 11.78 -5.14
C ASP A 43 16.14 11.25 -5.11
N PHE A 44 15.20 12.19 -5.26
CA PHE A 44 13.79 11.87 -5.31
C PHE A 44 13.43 10.89 -6.44
N GLY A 45 14.23 10.83 -7.51
CA GLY A 45 14.01 9.92 -8.63
C GLY A 45 14.32 8.48 -8.25
N ALA A 46 15.51 8.23 -7.71
CA ALA A 46 15.91 6.91 -7.22
C ALA A 46 14.98 6.43 -6.09
N THR A 47 14.69 7.31 -5.13
CA THR A 47 13.79 7.00 -4.01
C THR A 47 12.36 6.68 -4.46
N ALA A 48 11.83 7.33 -5.50
CA ALA A 48 10.51 7.02 -6.03
C ALA A 48 10.44 5.62 -6.65
N ILE A 49 11.51 5.18 -7.33
CA ILE A 49 11.60 3.84 -7.94
C ILE A 49 11.65 2.77 -6.85
N ASP A 50 12.44 2.98 -5.80
CA ASP A 50 12.52 2.05 -4.67
C ASP A 50 11.17 1.95 -3.92
N ALA A 51 10.51 3.07 -3.68
CA ALA A 51 9.17 3.08 -3.09
C ALA A 51 8.14 2.34 -3.96
N ALA A 52 8.23 2.47 -5.29
CA ALA A 52 7.37 1.75 -6.22
C ALA A 52 7.63 0.24 -6.20
N TRP A 53 8.87 -0.20 -6.05
CA TRP A 53 9.21 -1.61 -5.87
C TRP A 53 8.64 -2.18 -4.58
N VAL A 54 8.77 -1.47 -3.46
CA VAL A 54 8.18 -1.86 -2.17
C VAL A 54 6.65 -1.95 -2.27
N ALA A 55 6.02 -0.99 -2.94
CA ALA A 55 4.59 -0.99 -3.19
C ALA A 55 4.15 -2.18 -4.07
N GLY A 56 4.88 -2.46 -5.15
CA GLY A 56 4.60 -3.59 -6.04
C GLY A 56 4.71 -4.94 -5.32
N ALA A 57 5.77 -5.15 -4.54
CA ALA A 57 5.95 -6.37 -3.74
C ALA A 57 4.82 -6.55 -2.71
N THR A 58 4.43 -5.45 -2.05
CA THR A 58 3.33 -5.43 -1.08
C THR A 58 1.99 -5.77 -1.73
N PHE A 59 1.71 -5.19 -2.89
CA PHE A 59 0.50 -5.49 -3.65
C PHE A 59 0.42 -6.97 -4.02
N LEU A 60 1.52 -7.52 -4.57
CA LEU A 60 1.59 -8.92 -4.98
C LEU A 60 1.43 -9.86 -3.78
N PHE A 61 2.03 -9.52 -2.63
CA PHE A 61 1.87 -10.29 -1.39
C PHE A 61 0.42 -10.34 -0.92
N TYR A 62 -0.26 -9.19 -0.86
CA TYR A 62 -1.68 -9.16 -0.48
C TYR A 62 -2.60 -9.82 -1.52
N ALA A 63 -2.28 -9.67 -2.80
CA ALA A 63 -3.01 -10.34 -3.87
C ALA A 63 -2.87 -11.87 -3.77
N ALA A 64 -1.67 -12.38 -3.44
CA ALA A 64 -1.43 -13.80 -3.23
C ALA A 64 -2.20 -14.32 -2.01
N LEU A 65 -2.18 -13.61 -0.87
CA LEU A 65 -2.96 -13.98 0.31
C LEU A 65 -4.45 -14.07 0.01
N LYS A 66 -4.99 -13.09 -0.73
CA LYS A 66 -6.41 -13.07 -1.12
C LYS A 66 -6.77 -14.17 -2.13
N ALA A 67 -5.85 -14.58 -2.99
CA ALA A 67 -6.05 -15.69 -3.91
C ALA A 67 -6.11 -17.05 -3.18
N ILE A 68 -5.48 -17.16 -2.02
CA ILE A 68 -5.42 -18.37 -1.19
C ILE A 68 -6.61 -18.44 -0.21
N GLU A 69 -7.34 -17.33 0.02
CA GLU A 69 -8.55 -17.35 0.85
C GLU A 69 -9.56 -18.36 0.28
N PRO A 70 -9.97 -19.39 1.07
CA PRO A 70 -10.90 -20.39 0.60
C PRO A 70 -12.23 -19.72 0.26
N LYS A 71 -12.67 -19.89 -0.98
CA LYS A 71 -13.98 -19.45 -1.45
C LYS A 71 -15.04 -20.05 -0.50
N PRO A 72 -15.98 -19.26 0.05
CA PRO A 72 -17.06 -19.81 0.86
C PRO A 72 -17.76 -20.90 0.03
N ARG A 73 -17.84 -22.11 0.59
CA ARG A 73 -18.67 -23.18 0.04
C ARG A 73 -20.11 -22.80 0.36
N ASP A 74 -20.82 -22.32 -0.66
CA ASP A 74 -22.28 -22.25 -0.66
C ASP A 74 -22.89 -23.65 -0.64
#